data_AF-W9QPR6-F1
#
_entry.id   AF-W9QPR6-F1
#
_cell.length_a   1.000
_cell.length_b   1.000
_cell.length_c   1.000
_cell.angle_alpha   90.00
_cell.angle_beta   90.00
_cell.angle_gamma   90.00
#
_symmetry.space_group_name_H-M   'P 1'
#
loop_
_entity.id
_entity.type
_entity.pdbx_description
1 polymer ?
#
loop_
_entity_poly.entity_id
_entity_poly.type
_entity_poly.pdbx_seq_one_letter_code
_entity_poly.pdbx_strand_id
1 'polypeptide(L)' 'MDSEAAKTARESLDLAFHMSNILEMGLDRHTLSVLIALCDLGLNPEALVAVVKELQRETLSSMTLAPPPPPSS' A
#
# COMPACT_ATOMS: atom_id res chain seq x y z
N MET A 1 24.48 -12.93 12.90
CA MET A 1 24.05 -13.40 11.56
C MET A 1 22.72 -12.78 11.16
N ASP A 2 21.90 -12.31 12.10
CA ASP A 2 20.61 -11.63 11.86
C ASP A 2 20.72 -10.26 11.18
N SER A 3 21.84 -9.55 11.35
CA SER A 3 22.05 -8.23 10.74
C SER A 3 22.07 -8.27 9.20
N GLU A 4 22.62 -9.34 8.62
CA GLU A 4 22.69 -9.48 7.16
C GLU A 4 21.31 -9.82 6.58
N ALA A 5 20.56 -10.72 7.23
CA ALA A 5 19.21 -11.07 6.82
C ALA A 5 18.26 -9.85 6.87
N ALA A 6 18.34 -9.05 7.94
CA ALA A 6 17.56 -7.82 8.05
C ALA A 6 17.91 -6.79 6.98
N LYS A 7 19.20 -6.69 6.62
CA LYS A 7 19.67 -5.81 5.56
C LYS A 7 19.18 -6.26 4.18
N THR A 8 19.27 -7.55 3.88
CA THR A 8 18.75 -8.12 2.62
C THR A 8 17.24 -7.92 2.51
N ALA A 9 16.48 -8.11 3.58
CA ALA A 9 15.04 -7.86 3.59
C ALA A 9 14.69 -6.39 3.30
N ARG A 10 15.46 -5.45 3.87
CA ARG A 10 15.32 -4.01 3.62
C ARG A 10 15.60 -3.67 2.15
N GLU A 11 16.68 -4.19 1.60
CA GLU A 11 17.08 -3.97 0.20
C GLU A 11 16.04 -4.58 -0.77
N SER A 12 15.51 -5.76 -0.45
CA SER A 12 14.44 -6.40 -1.22
C SER A 12 13.15 -5.58 -1.22
N LEU A 13 12.74 -5.06 -0.06
CA LEU A 13 11.58 -4.16 0.05
C LEU A 13 11.79 -2.87 -0.75
N ASP A 14 12.99 -2.28 -0.68
CA ASP A 14 13.31 -1.05 -1.40
C ASP A 14 13.26 -1.25 -2.93
N LEU A 15 13.76 -2.39 -3.41
CA LEU A 15 13.66 -2.76 -4.82
C LEU A 15 12.20 -2.95 -5.25
N ALA A 16 11.41 -3.69 -4.46
CA ALA A 16 9.99 -3.89 -4.73
C ALA A 16 9.22 -2.56 -4.77
N PHE A 17 9.57 -1.61 -3.88
CA PHE A 17 8.97 -0.28 -3.84
C PHE A 17 9.31 0.54 -5.08
N HIS A 18 10.56 0.48 -5.57
CA HIS A 18 10.91 1.11 -6.84
C HIS A 18 10.11 0.51 -8.01
N MET A 19 9.95 -0.81 -8.05
CA MET A 19 9.13 -1.46 -9.07
C MET A 19 7.67 -1.00 -9.01
N SER A 20 7.07 -0.92 -7.81
CA SER A 20 5.69 -0.44 -7.66
C SER A 20 5.51 1.02 -8.09
N ASN A 21 6.53 1.86 -7.88
CA ASN A 21 6.51 3.26 -8.29
C ASN A 21 6.62 3.41 -9.82
N ILE A 22 7.46 2.59 -10.48
CA ILE A 22 7.57 2.56 -11.95
C ILE A 22 6.24 2.13 -12.58
N LEU A 23 5.54 1.19 -11.94
CA LEU A 23 4.22 0.71 -12.38
C LEU A 23 3.06 1.62 -11.93
N GLU A 24 3.37 2.76 -11.31
CA GLU A 24 2.40 3.74 -10.81
C GLU A 24 1.28 3.10 -9.97
N MET A 25 1.59 2.08 -9.15
CA MET A 25 0.58 1.41 -8.32
C MET A 25 0.04 2.29 -7.19
N GLY A 26 0.70 3.41 -6.88
CA GLY A 26 0.31 4.32 -5.80
C GLY A 26 0.37 3.68 -4.41
N LEU A 27 1.27 2.73 -4.20
CA LEU A 27 1.43 2.03 -2.92
C LEU A 27 2.54 2.65 -2.09
N ASP A 28 2.25 2.95 -0.82
CA ASP A 28 3.26 3.36 0.15
C ASP A 28 4.14 2.17 0.57
N ARG A 29 5.37 2.47 1.00
CA ARG A 29 6.35 1.47 1.46
C ARG A 29 5.81 0.60 2.59
N HIS A 30 5.00 1.16 3.49
CA HIS A 30 4.37 0.42 4.57
C HIS A 30 3.34 -0.59 4.04
N THR A 31 2.44 -0.13 3.17
CA THR A 31 1.43 -0.98 2.51
C THR A 31 2.09 -2.12 1.74
N LEU A 32 3.14 -1.83 0.98
CA LEU A 32 3.89 -2.85 0.25
C LEU A 32 4.51 -3.90 1.18
N SER A 33 5.09 -3.48 2.30
CA SER A 33 5.65 -4.40 3.31
C SER A 33 4.57 -5.32 3.90
N VAL A 34 3.37 -4.80 4.15
CA VAL A 34 2.25 -5.61 4.66
C VAL A 34 1.79 -6.60 3.59
N LEU A 35 1.67 -6.16 2.33
CA LEU A 35 1.28 -7.03 1.21
C LEU A 35 2.27 -8.18 1.01
N ILE A 36 3.57 -7.92 1.11
CA ILE A 36 4.61 -8.97 1.02
C ILE A 36 4.46 -9.97 2.17
N ALA A 37 4.26 -9.50 3.41
CA ALA A 37 4.03 -10.40 4.54
C ALA A 37 2.74 -11.23 4.39
N LEU A 38 1.70 -10.67 3.80
CA LEU A 38 0.46 -11.37 3.50
C LEU A 38 0.66 -12.43 2.40
N CYS A 39 1.44 -12.11 1.36
CA CYS A 39 1.85 -13.08 0.34
C CYS A 39 2.70 -14.22 0.92
N ASP A 40 3.60 -13.93 1.86
CA ASP A 40 4.43 -14.95 2.56
C ASP A 40 3.58 -15.94 3.38
N LEU A 41 2.37 -15.53 3.81
CA LEU A 41 1.39 -16.40 4.46
C LEU A 41 0.61 -17.30 3.48
N GLY A 42 0.91 -17.21 2.18
CA GLY A 42 0.25 -17.98 1.13
C GLY A 42 -1.04 -17.34 0.61
N LEU A 43 -1.28 -16.06 0.90
CA LEU A 43 -2.42 -15.36 0.34
C LEU A 43 -2.22 -15.05 -1.14
N ASN A 44 -3.31 -15.09 -1.88
CA ASN A 44 -3.30 -14.83 -3.31
C ASN A 44 -3.00 -13.32 -3.59
N PRO A 45 -1.93 -12.98 -4.33
CA PRO A 45 -1.61 -11.60 -4.67
C PRO A 45 -2.71 -10.90 -5.49
N GLU A 46 -3.40 -11.60 -6.40
CA GLU A 46 -4.51 -11.01 -7.17
C GLU A 46 -5.68 -10.59 -6.25
N ALA A 47 -5.98 -11.39 -5.21
CA ALA A 47 -7.01 -11.07 -4.25
C ALA A 47 -6.63 -9.86 -3.37
N LEU A 48 -5.36 -9.80 -2.95
CA LEU A 48 -4.82 -8.66 -2.21
C LEU A 48 -4.92 -7.35 -3.00
N VAL A 49 -4.62 -7.38 -4.30
CA VAL A 49 -4.78 -6.21 -5.19
C VAL A 49 -6.23 -5.75 -5.24
N ALA A 50 -7.21 -6.67 -5.32
CA ALA A 50 -8.62 -6.32 -5.32
C ALA A 50 -9.03 -5.61 -4.02
N VAL A 51 -8.59 -6.14 -2.86
CA VAL A 51 -8.87 -5.54 -1.55
C VAL A 51 -8.25 -4.15 -1.42
N VAL A 52 -6.99 -3.97 -1.83
CA VAL A 52 -6.32 -2.66 -1.79
C VAL A 52 -7.04 -1.62 -2.66
N LYS A 53 -7.47 -2.02 -3.86
CA LYS A 53 -8.24 -1.14 -4.76
C LYS A 53 -9.62 -0.78 -4.21
N GLU A 54 -10.28 -1.67 -3.48
CA GLU A 54 -11.54 -1.39 -2.79
C GLU A 54 -11.32 -0.37 -1.66
N LEU A 55 -10.32 -0.62 -0.79
CA LEU A 55 -10.00 0.26 0.33
C LEU A 55 -9.60 1.68 -0.12
N GLN A 56 -8.80 1.81 -1.19
CA GLN A 56 -8.46 3.14 -1.75
C GLN A 56 -9.69 3.89 -2.28
N ARG A 57 -10.69 3.17 -2.79
CA ARG A 57 -11.95 3.77 -3.27
C ARG A 57 -12.79 4.28 -2.11
N GLU A 58 -12.90 3.48 -1.04
CA GLU A 58 -13.63 3.85 0.17
C GLU A 58 -13.00 5.06 0.87
N THR A 59 -11.66 5.13 0.95
CA THR A 59 -10.97 6.28 1.57
C THR A 59 -11.21 7.56 0.78
N LEU A 60 -11.09 7.53 -0.56
CA LEU A 60 -11.38 8.67 -1.42
C LEU A 60 -12.86 9.09 -1.34
N SER A 61 -13.78 8.14 -1.28
CA SER A 61 -15.21 8.40 -1.13
C SER A 61 -15.52 9.05 0.24
N SER A 62 -14.90 8.57 1.32
CA SER A 62 -15.07 9.12 2.67
C SER A 62 -14.60 10.57 2.79
N MET A 63 -13.56 10.96 2.03
CA MET A 63 -13.04 12.33 2.03
C MET A 63 -13.94 13.32 1.26
N THR A 64 -14.78 12.85 0.34
CA THR A 64 -15.63 13.71 -0.52
C THR A 64 -16.91 14.19 0.19
N LEU A 65 -17.26 13.61 1.35
CA LEU A 65 -18.48 13.93 2.09
C LEU A 65 -18.35 15.05 3.14
N ALA A 66 -17.23 15.78 3.19
CA ALA A 66 -17.16 16.99 4.01
C ALA A 66 -18.12 18.06 3.41
N PRO A 67 -19.20 18.47 4.12
CA PRO A 67 -20.12 19.46 3.61
C PRO A 67 -19.38 20.80 3.40
N PRO A 68 -19.69 21.55 2.32
CA PRO A 68 -19.08 22.85 2.09
C PRO A 68 -19.37 23.78 3.29
N PRO A 69 -18.39 24.60 3.73
CA PRO A 69 -18.62 25.54 4.81
C PRO A 69 -19.77 26.49 4.41
N PRO A 70 -20.69 26.81 5.34
CA PRO A 70 -21.81 27.70 5.02
C PRO A 70 -21.27 29.08 4.61
N PRO A 71 -21.93 29.77 3.66
CA PRO A 71 -21.53 31.12 3.28
C PRO A 71 -21.69 32.05 4.48
N SER A 72 -20.60 32.69 4.89
CA SER A 72 -20.61 33.78 5.86
C SER A 72 -21.47 34.92 5.31
N SER A 73 -22.62 35.16 5.96
CA SER A 73 -23.41 36.38 5.78
C SER A 73 -22.72 37.59 6.41
#